data_AF-A0AAP9WHX3-F1
#
_entry.id   AF-A0AAP9WHX3-F1
#
_cell.length_a   1.000
_cell.length_b   1.000
_cell.length_c   1.000
_cell.angle_alpha   90.00
_cell.angle_beta   90.00
_cell.angle_gamma   90.00
#
_symmetry.space_group_name_H-M   'P 1'
#
loop_
_entity.id
_entity.type
_entity.pdbx_description
1 polymer ?
#
loop_
_entity_poly.entity_id
_entity_poly.type
_entity_poly.pdbx_seq_one_letter_code
_entity_poly.pdbx_strand_id
1 'polypeptide(L)'
;MRTKIFYPILPVLGLFLIVIHVLTRFEKVPLLVSILFFVWAFVFSVSGWIGELILDLKFRGDVKDFKEGFIEWQKRLYDRSPYFSYFGMILFVAVPLIQWQNSLWFSLSSAGIWTLLISFIFLVILPLL
;
A
#
# COMPACT_ATOMS: atom_id res chain seq x y z
N MET A 1 17.26 2.45 9.87
CA MET A 1 16.84 3.85 9.68
C MET A 1 17.24 4.28 8.25
N ARG A 2 16.35 4.20 7.23
CA ARG A 2 16.54 4.85 5.91
C ARG A 2 15.40 4.69 4.87
N THR A 3 14.31 3.96 5.16
CA THR A 3 13.16 3.83 4.23
C THR A 3 11.97 4.74 4.56
N LYS A 4 11.84 5.18 5.82
CA LYS A 4 10.76 6.07 6.30
C LYS A 4 10.50 7.32 5.47
N ILE A 5 11.54 7.87 4.85
CA ILE A 5 11.45 9.10 4.06
C ILE A 5 10.83 8.83 2.67
N PHE A 6 11.01 7.63 2.11
CA PHE A 6 10.47 7.32 0.78
C PHE A 6 8.96 7.18 0.78
N TYR A 7 8.36 6.71 1.87
CA TYR A 7 6.92 6.52 1.95
C TYR A 7 6.13 7.81 1.74
N PRO A 8 6.35 8.93 2.45
CA PRO A 8 5.58 10.14 2.21
C PRO A 8 5.92 10.85 0.89
N ILE A 9 7.15 10.71 0.36
CA ILE A 9 7.58 11.43 -0.85
C ILE A 9 6.94 10.88 -2.12
N LEU A 10 6.86 9.55 -2.25
CA LEU A 10 6.37 8.88 -3.47
C LEU A 10 4.93 9.29 -3.87
N PRO A 11 3.93 9.33 -2.96
CA PRO A 11 2.59 9.82 -3.28
C PRO A 11 2.56 11.29 -3.71
N VAL A 12 3.42 12.13 -3.12
CA VAL A 12 3.52 13.56 -3.49
C VAL A 12 4.04 13.69 -4.91
N LEU A 13 5.06 12.91 -5.28
CA LEU A 13 5.55 12.85 -6.67
C LEU A 13 4.48 12.31 -7.62
N GLY A 14 3.71 11.30 -7.22
CA GLY A 14 2.59 10.78 -7.99
C GLY A 14 1.51 11.84 -8.25
N LEU A 15 1.17 12.63 -7.24
CA LEU A 15 0.21 13.73 -7.36
C LEU A 15 0.75 14.81 -8.31
N PHE A 16 2.02 15.17 -8.17
CA PHE A 16 2.67 16.15 -9.03
C PHE A 16 2.68 15.70 -10.50
N LEU A 17 2.90 14.40 -10.75
CA LEU A 17 2.79 13.84 -12.10
C LEU A 17 1.39 13.96 -12.68
N ILE A 18 0.33 13.73 -11.89
CA ILE A 18 -1.05 13.95 -12.36
C ILE A 18 -1.26 15.42 -12.73
N VAL A 19 -0.81 16.35 -11.89
CA VAL A 19 -0.94 17.80 -12.14
C VAL A 19 -0.23 18.19 -13.44
N ILE A 20 1.03 17.78 -13.62
CA ILE A 20 1.78 18.04 -14.85
C ILE A 20 1.06 17.44 -16.06
N HIS A 21 0.61 16.19 -15.95
CA HIS A 21 -0.06 15.49 -17.05
C HIS A 21 -1.29 16.27 -17.54
N VAL A 22 -2.11 16.76 -16.62
CA VAL A 22 -3.30 17.56 -16.93
C VAL A 22 -2.93 18.91 -17.56
N LEU A 23 -1.93 19.60 -17.01
CA LEU A 23 -1.51 20.92 -17.51
C LEU A 23 -0.89 20.86 -18.91
N THR A 24 -0.07 19.84 -19.16
CA THR A 24 0.65 19.67 -20.42
C THR A 24 -0.16 18.96 -21.51
N ARG A 25 -1.32 18.37 -21.16
CA ARG A 25 -2.13 17.49 -22.03
C ARG A 25 -1.26 16.48 -22.74
N PHE A 26 -0.58 15.64 -21.96
CA PHE A 26 0.43 14.71 -22.46
C PHE A 26 -0.18 13.64 -23.39
N GLU A 27 -0.41 13.97 -24.67
CA GLU A 27 -1.23 13.17 -25.60
C GLU A 27 -0.74 11.72 -25.80
N LYS A 28 0.55 11.47 -25.53
CA LYS A 28 1.17 10.15 -25.69
C LYS A 28 0.89 9.17 -24.54
N VAL A 29 0.52 9.67 -23.36
CA VAL A 29 0.32 8.82 -22.18
C VAL A 29 -1.14 8.97 -21.74
N PRO A 30 -1.90 7.88 -21.57
CA PRO A 30 -3.25 7.99 -21.04
C PRO A 30 -3.24 8.51 -19.59
N LEU A 31 -4.17 9.40 -19.25
CA LEU A 31 -4.33 9.92 -17.87
C LEU A 31 -4.46 8.79 -16.84
N LEU A 32 -5.10 7.68 -17.23
CA LEU A 32 -5.23 6.48 -16.40
C LEU A 32 -3.88 5.96 -15.89
N VAL A 33 -2.81 6.04 -16.69
CA VAL A 33 -1.47 5.59 -16.28
C VAL A 33 -0.96 6.44 -15.13
N SER A 34 -1.14 7.76 -15.19
CA SER A 34 -0.75 8.66 -14.10
C SER A 34 -1.59 8.45 -12.84
N ILE A 35 -2.88 8.17 -13.00
CA ILE A 35 -3.77 7.80 -11.87
C ILE A 35 -3.31 6.49 -11.24
N LEU A 36 -3.06 5.45 -12.03
CA LEU A 36 -2.59 4.15 -11.52
C LEU A 36 -1.23 4.26 -10.84
N PHE A 37 -0.31 5.09 -11.37
CA PHE A 37 0.96 5.35 -10.70
C PHE A 37 0.77 6.03 -9.34
N PHE A 38 -0.13 7.01 -9.24
CA PHE A 38 -0.45 7.65 -7.97
C PHE A 38 -1.05 6.65 -6.97
N VAL A 39 -2.02 5.84 -7.40
CA VAL A 39 -2.62 4.78 -6.56
C VAL A 39 -1.55 3.81 -6.07
N TRP A 40 -0.67 3.36 -6.97
CA TRP A 40 0.45 2.49 -6.61
C TRP A 40 1.35 3.15 -5.56
N ALA A 41 1.74 4.40 -5.76
CA ALA A 41 2.60 5.14 -4.85
C ALA A 41 1.94 5.35 -3.48
N PHE A 42 0.63 5.62 -3.45
CA PHE A 42 -0.15 5.76 -2.24
C PHE A 42 -0.22 4.46 -1.44
N VAL A 43 -0.57 3.34 -2.09
CA VAL A 43 -0.60 2.03 -1.43
C VAL A 43 0.80 1.64 -0.95
N PHE A 44 1.83 1.85 -1.76
CA PHE A 44 3.22 1.61 -1.36
C PHE A 44 3.59 2.35 -0.07
N SER A 45 3.21 3.63 0.02
CA SER A 45 3.46 4.48 1.18
C SER A 45 2.77 3.96 2.44
N VAL A 46 1.46 3.74 2.36
CA VAL A 46 0.64 3.28 3.49
C VAL A 46 1.10 1.91 3.97
N SER A 47 1.28 0.97 3.04
CA SER A 47 1.74 -0.39 3.34
C SER A 47 3.16 -0.41 3.89
N GLY A 48 4.04 0.44 3.39
CA GLY A 48 5.40 0.58 3.91
C GLY A 48 5.44 1.09 5.35
N TRP A 49 4.66 2.13 5.64
CA TRP A 49 4.55 2.66 6.99
C TRP A 49 4.00 1.63 7.97
N ILE A 50 2.90 0.96 7.61
CA ILE A 50 2.29 -0.10 8.44
C ILE A 50 3.26 -1.29 8.59
N GLY A 51 3.93 -1.69 7.52
CA GLY A 51 4.90 -2.78 7.54
C GLY A 51 6.06 -2.49 8.50
N GLU A 52 6.53 -1.24 8.58
CA GLU A 52 7.52 -0.85 9.59
C GLU A 52 6.96 -0.91 11.01
N LEU A 53 5.73 -0.45 11.25
CA LEU A 53 5.10 -0.58 12.58
C LEU A 53 4.99 -2.04 13.03
N ILE A 54 4.63 -2.94 12.10
CA ILE A 54 4.53 -4.38 12.35
C ILE A 54 5.91 -4.98 12.63
N LEU A 55 6.92 -4.64 11.84
CA LEU A 55 8.28 -5.14 12.03
C LEU A 55 8.95 -4.60 13.28
N ASP A 56 8.61 -3.39 13.72
CA ASP A 56 9.09 -2.83 14.98
C ASP A 56 8.64 -3.69 16.18
N LEU A 57 7.46 -4.31 16.14
CA LEU A 57 7.02 -5.28 17.16
C LEU A 57 7.95 -6.49 17.19
N LYS A 58 8.30 -7.00 16.01
CA LYS A 58 9.23 -8.13 15.88
C LYS A 58 10.62 -7.78 16.40
N PHE A 59 11.13 -6.60 16.05
CA PHE A 59 12.47 -6.15 16.48
C PHE A 59 12.56 -5.85 17.98
N ARG A 60 11.44 -5.49 18.62
CA ARG A 60 11.34 -5.35 20.09
C ARG A 60 11.24 -6.70 20.82
N GLY A 61 10.99 -7.78 20.10
CA GLY A 61 10.76 -9.12 20.66
C GLY A 61 9.33 -9.38 21.12
N ASP A 62 8.37 -8.50 20.79
CA ASP A 62 6.96 -8.66 21.16
C ASP A 62 6.28 -9.81 20.40
N VAL A 63 6.79 -10.15 19.21
CA VAL A 63 6.26 -11.17 18.30
C VAL A 63 7.39 -11.93 17.59
N LYS A 64 7.14 -13.18 17.19
CA LYS A 64 8.17 -14.04 16.58
C LYS A 64 8.39 -13.72 15.10
N ASP A 65 7.32 -13.41 14.37
CA ASP A 65 7.37 -13.15 12.95
C ASP A 65 6.41 -12.03 12.50
N PHE A 66 6.48 -11.70 11.21
CA PHE A 66 5.64 -10.65 10.62
C PHE A 66 4.15 -10.98 10.71
N LYS A 67 3.79 -12.27 10.58
CA LYS A 67 2.40 -12.72 10.63
C LYS A 67 1.81 -12.50 12.02
N GLU A 68 2.53 -12.90 13.06
CA GLU A 68 2.15 -12.60 14.45
C GLU A 68 2.09 -11.08 14.69
N GLY A 69 3.05 -10.32 14.18
CA GLY A 69 3.05 -8.86 14.26
C GLY A 69 1.83 -8.21 13.58
N PHE A 70 1.40 -8.73 12.44
CA PHE A 70 0.19 -8.27 11.74
C PHE A 70 -1.06 -8.55 12.58
N ILE A 71 -1.18 -9.74 13.16
CA ILE A 71 -2.31 -10.12 14.02
C ILE A 71 -2.34 -9.22 15.27
N GLU A 72 -1.19 -8.97 15.88
CA GLU A 72 -1.07 -8.10 17.04
C GLU A 72 -1.42 -6.64 16.69
N TRP A 73 -0.95 -6.14 15.55
CA TRP A 73 -1.35 -4.84 15.02
C TRP A 73 -2.87 -4.75 14.80
N GLN A 74 -3.48 -5.80 14.25
CA GLN A 74 -4.93 -5.88 14.06
C GLN A 74 -5.71 -5.85 15.37
N LYS A 75 -5.26 -6.58 16.40
CA LYS A 75 -5.86 -6.51 17.75
C LYS A 75 -5.79 -5.10 18.32
N ARG A 76 -4.63 -4.46 18.26
CA ARG A 76 -4.44 -3.08 18.74
C ARG A 76 -5.32 -2.07 18.01
N LEU A 77 -5.59 -2.29 16.71
CA LEU A 77 -6.56 -1.49 15.97
C LEU A 77 -7.99 -1.76 16.43
N TYR A 78 -8.34 -3.03 16.63
CA TYR A 78 -9.67 -3.45 17.06
C TYR A 78 -10.02 -2.86 18.43
N ASP A 79 -9.07 -2.89 19.38
CA ASP A 79 -9.22 -2.31 20.72
C ASP A 79 -9.50 -0.80 20.68
N ARG A 80 -9.02 -0.10 19.64
CA ARG A 80 -9.34 1.31 19.41
C ARG A 80 -10.69 1.49 18.73
N SER A 81 -10.94 0.71 17.68
CA SER A 81 -12.21 0.70 16.95
C SER A 81 -12.26 -0.50 16.00
N PRO A 82 -13.36 -1.28 16.00
CA PRO A 82 -13.57 -2.37 15.05
C PRO A 82 -13.44 -1.94 13.59
N TYR A 83 -13.90 -0.72 13.27
CA TYR A 83 -13.84 -0.18 11.91
C TYR A 83 -12.40 -0.04 11.39
N PHE A 84 -11.45 0.34 12.24
CA PHE A 84 -10.04 0.46 11.84
C PHE A 84 -9.40 -0.91 11.60
N SER A 85 -9.75 -1.91 12.41
CA SER A 85 -9.29 -3.28 12.18
C SER A 85 -9.82 -3.81 10.85
N TYR A 86 -11.12 -3.68 10.58
CA TYR A 86 -11.69 -4.12 9.30
C TYR A 86 -11.08 -3.40 8.10
N PHE A 87 -10.86 -2.09 8.19
CA PHE A 87 -10.17 -1.35 7.14
C PHE A 87 -8.74 -1.85 6.94
N GLY A 88 -8.00 -2.11 8.01
CA GLY A 88 -6.67 -2.71 7.95
C GLY A 88 -6.68 -4.12 7.35
N MET A 89 -7.67 -4.95 7.66
CA MET A 89 -7.83 -6.27 7.04
C MET A 89 -8.05 -6.15 5.54
N ILE A 90 -8.95 -5.24 5.11
CA ILE A 90 -9.21 -4.99 3.70
C ILE A 90 -7.93 -4.59 3.00
N LEU A 91 -7.17 -3.62 3.52
CA LEU A 91 -5.91 -3.15 2.91
C LEU A 91 -4.88 -4.25 2.66
N PHE A 92 -4.90 -5.34 3.42
CA PHE A 92 -3.91 -6.42 3.31
C PHE A 92 -4.50 -7.78 2.94
N VAL A 93 -5.79 -7.83 2.60
CA VAL A 93 -6.51 -9.09 2.30
C VAL A 93 -5.87 -9.85 1.14
N ALA A 94 -5.38 -9.13 0.14
CA ALA A 94 -4.77 -9.70 -1.05
C ALA A 94 -3.24 -9.90 -0.90
N VAL A 95 -2.64 -9.49 0.22
CA VAL A 95 -1.19 -9.52 0.41
C VAL A 95 -0.79 -10.78 1.20
N PRO A 96 0.14 -11.61 0.70
CA PRO A 96 0.57 -12.80 1.42
C PRO A 96 1.14 -12.44 2.80
N LEU A 97 0.58 -13.02 3.86
CA LEU A 97 1.11 -12.92 5.23
C LEU A 97 2.25 -13.92 5.45
N ILE A 98 3.29 -13.80 4.64
CA ILE A 98 4.52 -14.59 4.74
C ILE A 98 5.52 -13.91 5.69
N GLN A 99 6.67 -14.57 5.91
CA GLN A 99 7.75 -14.01 6.71
C GLN A 99 8.50 -12.92 5.93
N TRP A 100 7.93 -11.72 5.89
CA TRP A 100 8.60 -10.55 5.34
C TRP A 100 9.82 -10.18 6.18
N GLN A 101 10.97 -10.09 5.53
CA GLN A 101 12.23 -9.72 6.19
C GLN A 101 12.34 -8.20 6.42
N ASN A 102 11.73 -7.40 5.55
CA ASN A 102 11.71 -5.95 5.63
C ASN A 102 10.40 -5.37 5.08
N SER A 103 10.12 -4.11 5.43
CA SER A 103 8.91 -3.39 5.04
C SER A 103 8.86 -3.02 3.56
N LEU A 104 10.03 -2.90 2.91
CA LEU A 104 10.14 -2.54 1.50
C LEU A 104 9.52 -3.62 0.59
N TRP A 105 9.89 -4.88 0.79
CA TRP A 105 9.35 -5.98 -0.01
C TRP A 105 7.85 -6.14 0.20
N PHE A 106 7.41 -6.03 1.45
CA PHE A 106 5.99 -6.02 1.79
C PHE A 106 5.23 -4.89 1.07
N SER A 107 5.78 -3.66 1.09
CA SER A 107 5.13 -2.51 0.47
C SER A 107 5.10 -2.57 -1.05
N LEU A 108 6.18 -3.06 -1.68
CA LEU A 108 6.22 -3.31 -3.13
C LEU A 108 5.18 -4.34 -3.56
N SER A 109 5.13 -5.48 -2.86
CA SER A 109 4.15 -6.53 -3.16
C SER A 109 2.72 -6.07 -2.94
N SER A 110 2.45 -5.37 -1.83
CA SER A 110 1.12 -4.81 -1.56
C SER A 110 0.69 -3.81 -2.63
N ALA A 111 1.54 -2.85 -2.98
CA ALA A 111 1.24 -1.85 -4.01
C ALA A 111 1.02 -2.50 -5.39
N GLY A 112 1.84 -3.47 -5.76
CA GLY A 112 1.69 -4.21 -7.01
C GLY A 112 0.35 -4.96 -7.09
N ILE A 113 0.02 -5.74 -6.06
CA ILE A 113 -1.21 -6.53 -6.03
C ILE A 113 -2.45 -5.63 -6.12
N TRP A 114 -2.50 -4.56 -5.34
CA TRP A 114 -3.62 -3.61 -5.39
C TRP A 114 -3.74 -2.90 -6.72
N THR A 115 -2.62 -2.46 -7.28
CA THR A 115 -2.63 -1.77 -8.57
C THR A 115 -3.12 -2.70 -9.69
N LEU A 116 -2.68 -3.97 -9.68
CA LEU A 116 -3.17 -4.97 -10.63
C LEU A 116 -4.65 -5.26 -10.44
N LEU A 117 -5.12 -5.41 -9.21
CA LEU A 117 -6.53 -5.66 -8.90
C LEU A 117 -7.42 -4.50 -9.37
N ILE A 118 -7.02 -3.27 -9.04
CA ILE A 118 -7.72 -2.05 -9.47
C ILE A 118 -7.71 -1.96 -11.00
N SER A 119 -6.56 -2.16 -11.64
CA SER A 119 -6.45 -2.16 -13.10
C SER A 119 -7.36 -3.20 -13.73
N PHE A 120 -7.42 -4.42 -13.18
CA PHE A 120 -8.29 -5.48 -13.66
C PHE A 120 -9.78 -5.12 -13.53
N ILE A 121 -10.19 -4.55 -12.40
CA ILE A 121 -11.58 -4.10 -12.21
C ILE A 121 -11.95 -3.03 -13.24
N PHE A 122 -11.12 -2.00 -13.40
CA PHE A 122 -11.43 -0.87 -14.27
C PHE A 122 -11.30 -1.18 -15.76
N LEU A 123 -10.35 -2.02 -16.16
CA LEU A 123 -10.06 -2.31 -17.57
C LEU A 123 -10.78 -3.55 -18.09
N VAL A 124 -11.19 -4.46 -17.22
CA VAL A 124 -11.80 -5.73 -17.62
C VAL A 124 -13.21 -5.86 -17.09
N ILE A 125 -13.44 -5.74 -15.78
CA ILE A 125 -14.77 -6.00 -15.19
C ILE A 125 -15.77 -4.90 -15.58
N LEU A 126 -15.45 -3.63 -15.36
CA LEU A 126 -16.39 -2.53 -15.64
C LEU A 126 -16.83 -2.46 -17.11
N PRO A 127 -15.95 -2.67 -18.11
CA PRO A 127 -16.38 -2.71 -19.51
C PRO A 127 -17.24 -3.92 -19.90
N LEU A 128 -17.29 -4.97 -19.07
CA LEU A 128 -18.08 -6.18 -19.31
C LEU A 128 -19.46 -6.15 -18.63
N LEU A 129 -19.73 -5.15 -17.78
CA LEU A 129 -21.02 -4.91 -17.12
C LEU A 129 -21.88 -3.97 -17.96
#